data_AF-A0A1Y2B241-F1
#
_entry.id   AF-A0A1Y2B241-F1
#
_cell.length_a   1.000
_cell.length_b   1.000
_cell.length_c   1.000
_cell.angle_alpha   90.00
_cell.angle_beta   90.00
_cell.angle_gamma   90.00
#
_symmetry.space_group_name_H-M   'P 1'
#
loop_
_entity.id
_entity.type
_entity.pdbx_description
1 polymer ?
#
loop_
_entity_poly.entity_id
_entity_poly.type
_entity_poly.pdbx_seq_one_letter_code
_entity_poly.pdbx_strand_id
1 'polypeptide(L)'
;MVRSGLQSDVIKMYRQGVRNAYSKPQEVRGSFLLHLRYNFRNPPLGPRDYTAIEHQLRRMSRTLEMLSDPSVRNLTISDEMRDWWAASLQESHSSIPSQSSTPSQQSSATSPSTTTSSPTGGDVVLKGESEKSGMQWGGALPGHGGT
;
A
#
# COMPACT_ATOMS: atom_id res chain seq x y z
N MET A 1 20.93 12.64 17.38
CA MET A 1 19.91 12.21 18.37
C MET A 1 20.21 10.75 18.72
N VAL A 2 20.49 10.46 19.99
CA VAL A 2 20.83 9.10 20.45
C VAL A 2 19.57 8.24 20.41
N ARG A 3 19.64 7.07 19.79
CA ARG A 3 18.53 6.09 19.77
C ARG A 3 18.59 5.27 21.06
N SER A 4 17.44 4.96 21.65
CA SER A 4 17.39 3.99 22.75
C SER A 4 17.86 2.60 22.29
N GLY A 5 18.26 1.75 23.23
CA GLY A 5 18.66 0.36 22.94
C GLY A 5 17.57 -0.38 22.17
N LEU A 6 16.33 -0.32 22.66
CA LEU A 6 15.16 -0.95 22.04
C LEU A 6 14.90 -0.44 20.62
N GLN A 7 14.95 0.88 20.40
CA GLN A 7 14.80 1.45 19.05
C GLN A 7 15.89 0.96 18.10
N SER A 8 17.13 0.85 18.60
CA SER A 8 18.25 0.33 17.81
C SER A 8 18.01 -1.11 17.39
N ASP A 9 17.44 -1.93 18.28
CA ASP A 9 17.16 -3.34 18.00
C ASP A 9 15.99 -3.53 17.04
N VAL A 10 14.92 -2.72 17.16
CA VAL A 10 13.83 -2.67 16.16
C VAL A 10 14.39 -2.37 14.76
N ILE A 11 15.30 -1.39 14.66
CA ILE A 11 15.88 -0.99 13.37
C ILE A 11 16.80 -2.07 12.82
N LYS A 12 17.64 -2.70 13.66
CA LYS A 12 18.49 -3.83 13.23
C LYS A 12 17.64 -4.98 12.70
N MET A 13 16.56 -5.32 13.41
CA MET A 13 15.61 -6.37 13.01
C MET A 13 14.97 -6.06 11.65
N TYR A 14 14.47 -4.84 11.48
CA TYR A 14 13.90 -4.42 10.19
C TYR A 14 14.92 -4.53 9.05
N ARG A 15 16.15 -4.05 9.25
CA ARG A 15 17.22 -4.14 8.24
C ARG A 15 17.61 -5.58 7.93
N GLN A 16 17.59 -6.48 8.92
CA GLN A 16 17.82 -7.90 8.71
C GLN A 16 16.69 -8.52 7.87
N GLY A 17 15.43 -8.24 8.20
CA GLY A 17 14.29 -8.70 7.41
C GLY A 17 14.36 -8.25 5.96
N VAL A 18 14.70 -6.98 5.73
CA VAL A 18 14.89 -6.45 4.37
C VAL A 18 16.01 -7.19 3.65
N ARG A 19 17.17 -7.40 4.27
CA ARG A 19 18.26 -8.20 3.66
C ARG A 19 17.81 -9.62 3.30
N ASN A 20 17.05 -10.27 4.18
CA ASN A 20 16.48 -11.59 3.92
C ASN A 20 15.47 -11.57 2.78
N ALA A 21 14.70 -10.50 2.59
CA ALA A 21 13.80 -10.37 1.44
C ALA A 21 14.58 -10.22 0.12
N TYR A 22 15.71 -9.49 0.13
CA TYR A 22 16.53 -9.30 -1.07
C TYR A 22 17.32 -10.55 -1.49
N SER A 23 17.59 -11.48 -0.57
CA SER A 23 18.18 -12.78 -0.92
C SER A 23 17.21 -13.72 -1.63
N LYS A 24 15.90 -13.43 -1.60
CA LYS A 24 14.87 -14.21 -2.31
C LYS A 24 14.74 -13.80 -3.79
N PRO A 25 14.16 -14.66 -4.64
CA PRO A 25 13.84 -14.34 -6.02
C PRO A 25 12.96 -13.09 -6.16
N GLN A 26 13.08 -12.39 -7.28
CA GLN A 26 12.38 -11.11 -7.50
C GLN A 26 10.85 -11.24 -7.44
N GLU A 27 10.32 -12.36 -7.92
CA GLU A 27 8.88 -12.66 -7.96
C GLU A 27 8.24 -12.62 -6.56
N VAL A 28 8.93 -13.18 -5.56
CA VAL A 28 8.42 -13.33 -4.20
C VAL A 28 8.86 -12.19 -3.29
N ARG A 29 9.94 -11.47 -3.65
CA ARG A 29 10.50 -10.37 -2.87
C ARG A 29 9.47 -9.30 -2.49
N GLY A 30 8.58 -8.94 -3.42
CA GLY A 30 7.52 -7.96 -3.17
C GLY A 30 6.64 -8.35 -1.99
N SER A 31 6.30 -9.64 -1.90
CA SER A 31 5.47 -10.18 -0.82
C SER A 31 6.16 -10.12 0.54
N PHE A 32 7.44 -10.48 0.59
CA PHE A 32 8.25 -10.41 1.81
C PHE A 32 8.39 -8.96 2.31
N LEU A 33 8.69 -8.03 1.40
CA LEU A 33 8.83 -6.62 1.75
C LEU A 33 7.51 -6.02 2.26
N LEU A 34 6.39 -6.34 1.60
CA LEU A 34 5.08 -5.87 2.03
C LEU A 34 4.73 -6.40 3.43
N HIS A 35 4.94 -7.68 3.67
CA HIS A 35 4.71 -8.29 4.99
C HIS A 35 5.54 -7.58 6.08
N LEU A 36 6.83 -7.35 5.84
CA LEU A 36 7.69 -6.62 6.77
C LEU A 36 7.22 -5.18 6.99
N ARG A 37 6.91 -4.46 5.91
CA ARG A 37 6.51 -3.05 5.99
C ARG A 37 5.24 -2.88 6.81
N TYR A 38 4.24 -3.73 6.55
CA TYR A 38 2.97 -3.70 7.26
C TYR A 38 3.16 -3.98 8.76
N ASN A 39 3.88 -5.05 9.13
CA ASN A 39 4.06 -5.44 10.54
C ASN A 39 4.80 -4.36 11.38
N PHE A 40 5.77 -3.67 10.79
CA PHE A 40 6.51 -2.61 11.49
C PHE A 40 5.77 -1.27 11.49
N ARG A 41 4.87 -1.03 10.53
CA ARG A 41 4.15 0.24 10.40
C ARG A 41 2.82 0.27 11.16
N ASN A 42 2.15 -0.88 11.25
CA ASN A 42 0.88 -1.06 11.94
C ASN A 42 1.03 -2.06 13.11
N PRO A 43 1.93 -1.81 14.08
CA PRO A 43 1.98 -2.68 15.25
C PRO A 43 0.71 -2.47 16.09
N PRO A 44 0.11 -3.53 16.67
CA PRO A 44 -1.01 -3.40 17.60
C PRO A 44 -0.56 -2.88 18.99
N LEU A 45 0.58 -2.16 19.06
CA LEU A 45 1.29 -1.81 20.28
C LEU A 45 1.47 -0.30 20.39
N GLY A 46 1.31 0.24 21.59
CA GLY A 46 1.64 1.63 21.88
C GLY A 46 3.15 1.85 22.03
N PRO A 47 3.63 3.10 21.83
CA PRO A 47 5.05 3.43 21.95
C PRO A 47 5.61 3.29 23.38
N ARG A 48 4.74 3.16 24.39
CA ARG A 48 5.10 3.01 25.81
C ARG A 48 5.07 1.55 26.29
N ASP A 49 4.62 0.61 25.44
CA ASP A 49 4.43 -0.79 25.83
C ASP A 49 5.72 -1.59 25.65
N TYR A 50 6.78 -1.24 26.40
CA TYR A 50 8.13 -1.78 26.22
C TYR A 50 8.17 -3.31 26.26
N THR A 51 7.48 -3.93 27.21
CA THR A 51 7.41 -5.40 27.36
C THR A 51 6.76 -6.08 26.16
N ALA A 52 5.70 -5.49 25.63
CA ALA A 52 5.00 -6.00 24.46
C ALA A 52 5.85 -5.85 23.19
N ILE A 53 6.58 -4.73 23.05
CA ILE A 53 7.53 -4.51 21.95
C ILE A 53 8.65 -5.55 22.00
N GLU A 54 9.23 -5.81 23.17
CA GLU A 54 10.26 -6.84 23.34
C GLU A 54 9.73 -8.25 23.01
N HIS A 55 8.52 -8.57 23.43
CA HIS A 55 7.89 -9.84 23.11
C HIS A 55 7.68 -9.97 21.59
N GLN A 56 7.21 -8.91 20.94
CA GLN A 56 7.03 -8.86 19.49
C GLN A 56 8.37 -8.99 18.75
N LEU A 57 9.44 -8.36 19.23
CA LEU A 57 10.79 -8.54 18.69
C LEU A 57 11.27 -9.99 18.79
N ARG A 58 11.05 -10.65 19.93
CA ARG A 58 11.38 -12.07 20.12
C ARG A 58 10.60 -12.97 19.16
N ARG A 59 9.32 -12.69 18.94
CA ARG A 59 8.48 -13.42 17.98
C ARG A 59 8.96 -13.22 16.54
N MET A 60 9.17 -11.96 16.13
CA MET A 60 9.62 -11.61 14.79
C MET A 60 11.01 -12.16 14.49
N SER A 61 11.91 -12.20 15.48
CA SER A 61 13.23 -12.80 15.34
C SER A 61 13.15 -14.26 14.90
N ARG A 62 12.29 -15.06 15.57
CA ARG A 62 12.05 -16.46 15.20
C ARG A 62 11.43 -16.60 13.82
N THR A 63 10.50 -15.71 13.47
CA THR A 63 9.92 -15.67 12.13
C THR A 63 10.99 -15.37 11.07
N LEU A 64 11.88 -14.41 11.31
CA LEU A 64 12.95 -14.06 10.37
C LEU A 64 13.99 -15.15 10.20
N GLU A 65 14.30 -15.89 11.27
CA GLU A 65 15.18 -17.06 11.22
C GLU A 65 14.60 -18.15 10.31
N MET A 66 13.31 -18.48 10.50
CA MET A 66 12.60 -19.42 9.62
C MET A 66 12.54 -18.92 8.17
N LEU A 67 12.21 -17.64 7.96
CA LEU A 67 12.14 -17.04 6.62
C LEU A 67 13.53 -16.93 5.96
N SER A 68 14.60 -16.95 6.73
CA SER A 68 15.97 -16.91 6.22
C SER A 68 16.33 -18.20 5.47
N ASP A 69 15.68 -19.32 5.77
CA ASP A 69 15.92 -20.59 5.10
C ASP A 69 15.60 -20.47 3.58
N PRO A 70 16.52 -20.84 2.68
CA PRO A 70 16.30 -20.77 1.22
C PRO A 70 15.12 -21.63 0.73
N SER A 71 14.68 -22.61 1.52
CA SER A 71 13.52 -23.47 1.23
C SER A 71 12.20 -22.72 1.29
N VAL A 72 12.12 -21.67 2.12
CA VAL A 72 10.93 -20.81 2.22
C VAL A 72 10.95 -19.82 1.05
N ARG A 73 10.18 -20.15 0.00
CA ARG A 73 10.10 -19.35 -1.23
C ARG A 73 8.85 -18.49 -1.31
N ASN A 74 7.73 -18.93 -0.76
CA ASN A 74 6.46 -18.23 -0.91
C ASN A 74 5.93 -17.74 0.44
N LEU A 75 5.45 -16.49 0.47
CA LEU A 75 4.72 -15.90 1.59
C LEU A 75 3.35 -15.46 1.10
N THR A 76 2.31 -15.97 1.77
CA THR A 76 0.95 -15.50 1.57
C THR A 76 0.77 -14.15 2.27
N ILE A 77 0.18 -13.21 1.55
CA ILE A 77 -0.15 -11.87 2.05
C ILE A 77 -1.66 -11.78 2.14
N SER A 78 -2.20 -11.26 3.24
CA SER A 78 -3.64 -11.00 3.38
C SER A 78 -4.09 -9.84 2.47
N ASP A 79 -5.36 -9.84 2.11
CA ASP A 79 -5.94 -8.77 1.28
C ASP A 79 -5.81 -7.41 1.97
N GLU A 80 -5.98 -7.36 3.29
CA GLU A 80 -5.76 -6.14 4.08
C GLU A 80 -4.38 -5.50 3.86
N MET A 81 -3.31 -6.30 3.80
CA MET A 81 -1.95 -5.76 3.55
C MET A 81 -1.81 -5.23 2.13
N ARG A 82 -2.49 -5.86 1.15
CA ARG A 82 -2.50 -5.40 -0.25
C ARG A 82 -3.24 -4.08 -0.38
N ASP A 83 -4.40 -3.98 0.27
CA ASP A 83 -5.23 -2.77 0.29
C ASP A 83 -4.51 -1.62 0.99
N TRP A 84 -3.87 -1.90 2.12
CA TRP A 84 -3.04 -0.93 2.85
C TRP A 84 -1.90 -0.38 1.97
N TRP A 85 -1.26 -1.23 1.19
CA TRP A 85 -0.20 -0.81 0.27
C TRP A 85 -0.74 0.00 -0.90
N ALA A 86 -1.86 -0.42 -1.49
CA ALA A 86 -2.52 0.31 -2.57
C ALA A 86 -2.96 1.71 -2.13
N ALA A 87 -3.57 1.83 -0.95
CA ALA A 87 -3.96 3.12 -0.37
C ALA A 87 -2.74 4.02 -0.09
N SER A 88 -1.65 3.44 0.43
CA SER A 88 -0.41 4.18 0.69
C SER A 88 0.22 4.75 -0.59
N LEU A 89 0.05 4.08 -1.73
CA LEU A 89 0.50 4.59 -3.03
C LEU A 89 -0.37 5.76 -3.51
N GLN A 90 -1.70 5.66 -3.38
CA GLN A 90 -2.61 6.74 -3.78
C GLN A 90 -2.33 8.04 -3.02
N GLU A 91 -2.12 7.96 -1.70
CA GLU A 91 -1.80 9.11 -0.85
C GLU A 91 -0.54 9.86 -1.31
N SER A 92 0.47 9.13 -1.80
CA SER A 92 1.71 9.76 -2.28
C SER A 92 1.51 10.55 -3.57
N HIS A 93 0.53 10.20 -4.40
CA HIS A 93 0.21 10.91 -5.63
C HIS A 93 -0.66 12.16 -5.39
N SER A 94 -1.55 12.12 -4.40
CA SER A 94 -2.39 13.28 -4.03
C SER A 94 -1.63 14.35 -3.25
N SER A 95 -0.53 13.99 -2.58
CA SER A 95 0.25 14.93 -1.78
C SER A 95 1.27 15.76 -2.56
N ILE A 96 1.36 15.65 -3.90
CA ILE A 96 2.17 16.59 -4.70
C ILE A 96 1.47 17.94 -4.68
N PRO A 97 1.99 18.97 -3.99
CA PRO A 97 1.37 20.28 -4.02
C PRO A 97 1.57 20.82 -5.43
N SER A 98 0.49 20.93 -6.20
CA SER A 98 0.48 21.77 -7.40
C SER A 98 0.85 23.18 -6.94
N GLN A 99 2.11 23.57 -7.15
CA GLN A 99 2.52 24.95 -6.99
C GLN A 99 1.64 25.78 -7.91
N SER A 100 0.81 26.60 -7.28
CA SER A 100 -0.11 27.55 -7.89
C SER A 100 0.59 28.35 -8.98
N SER A 101 0.22 28.08 -10.22
CA SER A 101 0.48 28.97 -11.35
C SER A 101 -0.47 30.16 -11.18
N THR A 102 0.06 31.31 -10.79
CA THR A 102 -0.65 32.60 -10.79
C THR A 102 -1.00 32.96 -12.24
N PRO A 103 -2.29 33.13 -12.60
CA PRO A 103 -2.65 33.62 -13.92
C PRO A 103 -2.57 35.15 -13.91
N SER A 104 -1.46 35.71 -14.36
CA SER A 104 -1.39 37.14 -14.70
C SER A 104 -1.96 37.35 -16.09
N GLN A 105 -3.15 37.95 -16.13
CA GLN A 105 -3.83 38.46 -17.31
C GLN A 105 -3.03 39.61 -17.94
N GLN A 106 -2.84 39.57 -19.26
CA GLN A 106 -2.73 40.77 -20.09
C GLN A 106 -3.35 40.49 -21.48
N SER A 107 -4.55 41.04 -21.65
CA SER A 107 -5.16 41.58 -22.88
C SER A 107 -4.13 42.29 -23.78
N SER A 108 -4.21 42.43 -25.10
CA SER A 108 -5.30 42.37 -26.10
C SER A 108 -4.66 42.65 -27.48
N ALA A 109 -5.10 41.99 -28.56
CA ALA A 109 -5.07 42.58 -29.91
C ALA A 109 -6.05 41.86 -30.83
N THR A 110 -6.92 42.64 -31.44
CA THR A 110 -8.06 42.27 -32.28
C THR A 110 -7.68 42.25 -33.77
N SER A 111 -8.40 41.45 -34.56
CA SER A 111 -8.86 41.66 -35.97
C SER A 111 -8.42 40.57 -36.99
N PRO A 112 -9.07 40.42 -38.18
CA PRO A 112 -10.21 39.51 -38.38
C PRO A 112 -10.20 38.65 -39.69
N SER A 113 -11.17 37.71 -39.79
CA SER A 113 -11.79 37.09 -41.01
C SER A 113 -10.89 36.26 -41.96
N THR A 114 -11.27 35.07 -42.46
CA THR A 114 -12.39 34.82 -43.40
C THR A 114 -12.60 33.30 -43.60
N THR A 115 -13.85 32.87 -43.52
CA THR A 115 -14.62 31.80 -44.24
C THR A 115 -13.93 30.56 -44.82
N THR A 116 -14.50 29.36 -44.59
CA THR A 116 -15.18 28.51 -45.63
C THR A 116 -15.29 27.01 -45.25
N SER A 117 -16.54 26.57 -45.11
CA SER A 117 -17.17 25.24 -45.34
C SER A 117 -16.63 23.90 -44.81
N SER A 118 -17.57 23.18 -44.17
CA SER A 118 -17.73 21.74 -43.87
C SER A 118 -17.59 20.80 -45.11
N PRO A 119 -17.87 19.47 -45.05
CA PRO A 119 -18.27 18.58 -43.92
C PRO A 119 -17.61 17.18 -43.92
N THR A 120 -17.92 16.37 -42.90
CA THR A 120 -18.48 14.99 -42.99
C THR A 120 -17.82 13.94 -42.08
N GLY A 121 -18.63 13.41 -41.15
CA GLY A 121 -18.79 11.96 -40.92
C GLY A 121 -17.84 11.24 -39.96
N GLY A 122 -18.40 10.53 -38.98
CA GLY A 122 -17.69 9.44 -38.29
C GLY A 122 -18.14 9.13 -36.86
N ASP A 123 -19.25 8.40 -36.74
CA ASP A 123 -19.67 7.58 -35.59
C ASP A 123 -18.53 6.83 -34.88
N VAL A 124 -18.48 6.84 -33.53
CA VAL A 124 -18.11 5.66 -32.70
C VAL A 124 -18.74 5.76 -31.28
N VAL A 125 -19.85 5.02 -31.11
CA VAL A 125 -20.21 4.10 -30.01
C VAL A 125 -19.47 4.22 -28.65
N LEU A 126 -20.22 4.50 -27.58
CA LEU A 126 -19.90 4.06 -26.21
C LEU A 126 -21.07 3.25 -25.64
N LYS A 127 -20.83 1.96 -25.39
CA LYS A 127 -21.72 0.99 -24.75
C LYS A 127 -21.07 0.51 -23.44
N GLY A 128 -21.88 0.29 -22.41
CA GLY A 128 -21.50 -0.37 -21.14
C GLY A 128 -21.84 0.53 -19.94
N GLU A 129 -23.10 0.69 -19.59
CA GLU A 129 -23.89 -0.19 -18.70
C GLU A 129 -23.21 -0.44 -17.34
N SER A 130 -23.81 0.20 -16.34
CA SER A 130 -23.55 0.01 -14.93
C SER A 130 -24.27 -1.24 -14.45
N GLU A 131 -23.60 -2.10 -13.69
CA GLU A 131 -24.28 -3.01 -12.77
C GLU A 131 -23.66 -2.91 -11.39
N LYS A 132 -24.41 -2.25 -10.52
CA LYS A 132 -24.39 -2.42 -9.07
C LYS A 132 -24.85 -3.84 -8.77
N SER A 133 -24.11 -4.59 -7.97
CA SER A 133 -24.73 -5.56 -7.07
C SER A 133 -23.86 -5.73 -5.84
N GLY A 134 -24.28 -5.07 -4.77
CA GLY A 134 -23.78 -5.31 -3.42
C GLY A 134 -24.45 -6.57 -2.85
N MET A 135 -23.63 -7.47 -2.32
CA MET A 135 -24.05 -8.54 -1.40
C MET A 135 -23.16 -8.36 -0.17
N GLN A 136 -23.61 -7.56 0.81
CA GLN A 136 -24.39 -7.99 1.97
C GLN A 136 -23.69 -9.09 2.78
N TRP A 137 -22.75 -8.65 3.61
CA TRP A 137 -22.20 -9.43 4.72
C TRP A 137 -23.26 -9.56 5.82
N GLY A 138 -23.74 -10.76 6.08
CA GLY A 138 -24.74 -11.00 7.13
C GLY A 138 -25.30 -12.41 7.11
N GLY A 139 -24.48 -13.40 7.46
CA GLY A 139 -24.91 -14.77 7.68
C GLY A 139 -24.42 -15.26 9.04
N ALA A 140 -25.35 -15.47 9.96
CA ALA A 140 -25.16 -15.74 11.37
C ALA A 140 -24.48 -17.09 11.69
N LEU A 141 -23.79 -17.13 12.82
CA LEU A 141 -23.33 -18.32 13.54
C LEU A 141 -24.53 -19.20 13.97
N PRO A 142 -24.39 -20.54 13.92
CA PRO A 142 -25.06 -21.42 14.87
C PRO A 142 -24.03 -22.14 15.74
N GLY A 143 -24.18 -21.98 17.06
CA GLY A 143 -23.46 -22.76 18.06
C GLY A 143 -23.97 -24.19 18.16
N HIS A 144 -23.07 -25.09 18.57
CA HIS A 144 -23.31 -26.38 19.21
C HIS A 144 -22.23 -26.45 20.32
N GLY A 145 -22.50 -26.63 21.61
CA GLY A 145 -23.56 -27.43 22.22
C GLY A 145 -23.06 -28.86 22.34
N GLY A 146 -22.32 -29.18 23.40
CA GLY A 146 -21.73 -30.51 23.59
C GLY A 146 -21.24 -30.74 25.02
N THR A 147 -22.20 -31.15 25.86
CA THR A 147 -22.14 -32.00 27.07
C THR A 147 -21.01 -31.81 28.08
#